data_AF-A0A9E4HLI7-F1
#
_entry.id   AF-A0A9E4HLI7-F1
#
_cell.length_a   1.000
_cell.length_b   1.000
_cell.length_c   1.000
_cell.angle_alpha   90.00
_cell.angle_beta   90.00
_cell.angle_gamma   90.00
#
_symmetry.space_group_name_H-M   'P 1'
#
loop_
_entity.id
_entity.type
_entity.pdbx_description
1 polymer ?
#
loop_
_entity_poly.entity_id
_entity_poly.type
_entity_poly.pdbx_seq_one_letter_code
_entity_poly.pdbx_strand_id
1 'polypeptide(L)'
;MTFAHPSEQAFASLLDSYGIRWEYEPRMFVLERDSDGNTARGFTPDFYLPDFDTYVELTTLRQRLVNRKKQKVRLLAENYPNVRVKLLNRRDMEWIGRKYGLPVAA
;
A
#
# COMPACT_ATOMS: atom_id res chain seq x y z
N MET A 1 -3.68 2.19 18.08
CA MET A 1 -3.74 1.91 16.63
C MET A 1 -3.43 0.43 16.44
N THR A 2 -4.24 -0.30 15.69
CA THR A 2 -4.12 -1.76 15.56
C THR A 2 -3.95 -2.10 14.08
N PHE A 3 -2.84 -2.75 13.73
CA PHE A 3 -2.58 -3.20 12.37
C PHE A 3 -3.32 -4.51 12.08
N ALA A 4 -3.78 -4.67 10.84
CA ALA A 4 -4.46 -5.88 10.39
C ALA A 4 -3.50 -7.06 10.17
N HIS A 5 -2.23 -6.78 9.85
CA HIS A 5 -1.22 -7.81 9.63
C HIS A 5 0.15 -7.44 10.25
N PRO A 6 0.94 -8.41 10.77
CA PRO A 6 2.26 -8.14 11.34
C PRO A 6 3.23 -7.42 10.39
N SER A 7 3.10 -7.63 9.07
CA SER A 7 3.93 -6.93 8.08
C SER A 7 3.65 -5.44 7.99
N GLU A 8 2.41 -5.01 8.26
CA GLU A 8 2.05 -3.58 8.29
C GLU A 8 2.70 -2.92 9.50
N GLN A 9 2.64 -3.57 10.67
CA GLN A 9 3.33 -3.09 11.86
C GLN A 9 4.85 -2.99 11.64
N ALA A 10 5.46 -4.01 11.05
CA ALA A 10 6.89 -3.98 10.73
C ALA A 10 7.24 -2.85 9.77
N PHE A 11 6.41 -2.59 8.76
CA PHE A 11 6.62 -1.48 7.82
C PHE A 11 6.42 -0.11 8.48
N ALA A 12 5.42 0.05 9.34
CA ALA A 12 5.22 1.28 10.12
C ALA A 12 6.42 1.60 11.01
N SER A 13 6.89 0.62 11.80
CA SER A 13 8.10 0.76 12.63
C SER A 13 9.33 1.11 11.80
N LEU A 14 9.40 0.56 10.58
CA LEU A 14 10.47 0.87 9.65
C LEU A 14 10.41 2.34 9.23
N LEU A 15 9.25 2.84 8.80
CA LEU A 15 9.08 4.25 8.42
C LEU A 15 9.39 5.20 9.58
N ASP A 16 8.92 4.87 10.80
CA ASP A 16 9.19 5.63 12.02
C ASP A 16 10.69 5.74 12.32
N SER A 17 11.44 4.64 12.17
CA SER A 17 12.90 4.64 12.39
C SER A 17 13.68 5.54 11.43
N TYR A 18 13.06 5.94 10.32
CA TYR A 18 13.62 6.86 9.31
C TYR A 18 13.04 8.27 9.41
N GLY A 19 12.09 8.51 10.31
CA GLY A 19 11.37 9.77 10.40
C GLY A 19 10.53 10.08 9.15
N ILE A 20 10.17 9.06 8.37
CA ILE A 20 9.30 9.23 7.20
C ILE A 20 7.87 9.37 7.70
N ARG A 21 7.16 10.42 7.28
CA ARG A 21 5.76 10.59 7.67
C ARG A 21 4.89 9.57 6.96
N TRP A 22 3.90 9.03 7.68
CA TRP A 22 2.96 8.07 7.12
C TRP A 22 1.59 8.15 7.77
N GLU A 23 0.60 7.69 7.03
CA GLU A 23 -0.79 7.49 7.46
C GLU A 23 -1.20 6.06 7.11
N TYR A 24 -1.92 5.37 7.99
CA TYR A 24 -2.43 4.01 7.76
C TYR A 24 -3.88 4.05 7.30
N GLU A 25 -4.22 3.23 6.32
CA GLU A 25 -5.55 3.17 5.72
C GLU A 25 -6.18 4.57 5.49
N PRO A 26 -5.43 5.51 4.88
CA PRO A 26 -5.73 6.95 4.90
C PRO A 26 -7.07 7.30 4.25
N ARG A 27 -7.50 6.50 3.26
CA ARG A 27 -8.78 6.66 2.57
C ARG A 27 -9.10 5.46 1.69
N MET A 28 -10.39 5.23 1.51
CA MET A 28 -10.92 4.31 0.51
C MET A 28 -11.15 5.02 -0.83
N PHE A 29 -10.77 4.35 -1.92
CA PHE A 29 -11.11 4.72 -3.29
C PHE A 29 -12.20 3.79 -3.81
N VAL A 30 -13.27 4.38 -4.35
CA VAL A 30 -14.33 3.63 -5.03
C VAL A 30 -13.87 3.36 -6.46
N LEU A 31 -13.67 2.08 -6.81
CA LEU A 31 -13.19 1.65 -8.12
C LEU A 31 -14.33 1.28 -9.08
N GLU A 32 -15.41 0.71 -8.54
CA GLU A 32 -16.59 0.31 -9.32
C GLU A 32 -17.85 0.59 -8.49
N ARG A 33 -18.92 1.03 -9.16
CA ARG A 33 -20.26 1.18 -8.60
C ARG A 33 -21.22 0.21 -9.28
N ASP A 34 -22.22 -0.28 -8.55
CA ASP A 34 -23.30 -1.09 -9.13
C ASP A 34 -24.36 -0.22 -9.82
N SER A 35 -25.39 -0.87 -10.38
CA SER A 35 -26.51 -0.20 -11.07
C SER A 35 -27.30 0.75 -10.18
N ASP A 36 -27.27 0.53 -8.86
CA ASP A 36 -27.98 1.34 -7.87
C ASP A 36 -27.09 2.46 -7.31
N GLY A 37 -25.85 2.59 -7.82
CA GLY A 37 -24.88 3.61 -7.45
C GLY A 37 -24.06 3.29 -6.19
N ASN A 38 -24.25 2.12 -5.58
CA ASN A 38 -23.50 1.71 -4.39
C ASN A 38 -22.07 1.26 -4.74
N THR A 39 -21.17 1.32 -3.77
CA THR A 39 -19.77 0.87 -3.95
C THR A 39 -19.72 -0.65 -4.13
N ALA A 40 -19.53 -1.11 -5.37
CA ALA A 40 -19.37 -2.53 -5.69
C ALA A 40 -17.93 -3.01 -5.42
N ARG A 41 -16.94 -2.13 -5.65
CA ARG A 41 -15.53 -2.45 -5.41
C ARG A 41 -14.78 -1.23 -4.86
N GLY A 42 -14.17 -1.42 -3.68
CA GLY A 42 -13.29 -0.45 -3.05
C GLY A 42 -11.82 -0.90 -3.02
N PHE A 43 -10.95 0.08 -2.91
CA PHE A 43 -9.52 -0.09 -2.62
C PHE A 43 -9.08 0.90 -1.56
N THR A 44 -8.63 0.39 -0.42
CA THR A 44 -8.02 1.18 0.65
C THR A 44 -6.55 0.78 0.68
N PRO A 45 -5.63 1.68 0.34
CA PRO A 45 -4.20 1.39 0.45
C PRO A 45 -3.80 1.20 1.91
N ASP A 46 -2.88 0.28 2.18
CA ASP A 46 -2.37 0.05 3.53
C ASP A 46 -1.74 1.32 4.14
N PHE A 47 -1.00 2.11 3.34
CA PHE A 47 -0.33 3.33 3.80
C PHE A 47 -0.39 4.48 2.79
N TYR A 48 -0.20 5.71 3.26
CA TYR A 48 0.17 6.88 2.47
C TYR A 48 1.40 7.57 3.05
N LEU A 49 2.31 7.98 2.17
CA LEU A 49 3.54 8.67 2.53
C LEU A 49 3.46 10.12 2.01
N PRO A 50 3.10 11.10 2.85
CA PRO A 50 2.87 12.48 2.42
C PRO A 50 4.09 13.14 1.79
N ASP A 51 5.29 12.82 2.27
CA ASP A 51 6.55 13.38 1.76
C ASP A 51 6.83 13.00 0.30
N PHE A 52 6.23 11.91 -0.16
CA PHE A 52 6.38 11.40 -1.52
C PHE A 52 5.08 11.48 -2.33
N ASP A 53 3.98 11.92 -1.70
CA ASP A 53 2.60 11.86 -2.22
C ASP A 53 2.36 10.52 -2.95
N THR A 54 2.54 9.43 -2.20
CA THR A 54 2.47 8.06 -2.71
C THR A 54 1.76 7.16 -1.71
N TYR A 55 0.75 6.44 -2.20
CA TYR A 55 0.10 5.35 -1.50
C TYR A 55 0.92 4.05 -1.65
N VAL A 56 0.94 3.25 -0.60
CA VAL A 56 1.65 1.98 -0.55
C VAL A 56 0.70 0.88 -0.15
N GLU A 57 0.81 -0.23 -0.86
CA GLU A 57 0.05 -1.45 -0.60
C GLU A 57 1.05 -2.60 -0.45
N LEU A 58 1.09 -3.21 0.72
CA LEU A 58 1.95 -4.34 1.02
C LEU A 58 1.41 -5.60 0.35
N THR A 59 2.26 -6.28 -0.41
CA THR A 59 1.89 -7.54 -1.07
C THR A 59 2.73 -8.70 -0.58
N THR A 60 2.11 -9.87 -0.47
CA THR A 60 2.83 -11.13 -0.26
C THR A 60 3.39 -11.64 -1.59
N LEU A 61 4.29 -12.63 -1.53
CA LEU A 61 4.83 -13.29 -2.73
C LEU A 61 3.85 -14.27 -3.40
N ARG A 62 2.64 -14.47 -2.86
CA ARG A 62 1.64 -15.38 -3.44
C ARG A 62 1.06 -14.75 -4.71
N GLN A 63 1.48 -15.28 -5.87
CA GLN A 63 1.15 -14.75 -7.20
C GLN A 63 -0.35 -14.49 -7.42
N ARG A 64 -1.23 -15.38 -6.95
CA ARG A 64 -2.69 -15.21 -7.07
C ARG A 64 -3.21 -13.94 -6.36
N LEU A 65 -2.63 -13.61 -5.20
CA LEU A 65 -3.01 -12.40 -4.45
C LEU A 65 -2.45 -11.15 -5.13
N VAL A 66 -1.20 -11.23 -5.62
CA VAL A 66 -0.56 -10.14 -6.39
C VAL A 66 -1.40 -9.77 -7.62
N ASN A 67 -1.92 -10.74 -8.37
CA ASN A 67 -2.73 -10.48 -9.56
C ASN A 67 -4.02 -9.71 -9.21
N ARG A 68 -4.69 -10.07 -8.12
CA ARG A 68 -5.88 -9.34 -7.64
C ARG A 68 -5.53 -7.91 -7.22
N LYS A 69 -4.42 -7.71 -6.50
CA LYS A 69 -3.95 -6.37 -6.12
C LYS A 69 -3.59 -5.54 -7.36
N LYS A 70 -2.88 -6.11 -8.33
CA LYS A 70 -2.58 -5.46 -9.62
C LYS A 70 -3.82 -5.05 -10.40
N GLN A 71 -4.87 -5.88 -10.41
CA GLN A 71 -6.14 -5.51 -11.05
C GLN A 71 -6.77 -4.29 -10.38
N LYS A 72 -6.83 -4.25 -9.04
CA LYS A 72 -7.34 -3.08 -8.31
C LYS A 72 -6.50 -1.82 -8.59
N VAL A 73 -5.18 -1.94 -8.64
CA VAL A 73 -4.27 -0.82 -8.95
C VAL A 73 -4.49 -0.30 -10.37
N ARG A 74 -4.73 -1.18 -11.35
CA ARG A 74 -5.06 -0.76 -12.73
C ARG A 74 -6.36 0.03 -12.77
N LEU A 75 -7.41 -0.49 -12.14
CA LEU A 75 -8.70 0.20 -12.02
C LEU A 75 -8.56 1.53 -11.27
N LEU A 76 -7.70 1.60 -10.25
CA LEU A 76 -7.40 2.85 -9.56
C LEU A 76 -6.76 3.86 -10.50
N ALA A 77 -5.77 3.44 -11.30
CA ALA A 77 -5.10 4.33 -12.25
C ALA A 77 -6.05 4.82 -13.36
N GLU A 78 -7.01 3.99 -13.78
CA GLU A 78 -8.05 4.37 -14.75
C GLU A 78 -9.02 5.41 -14.17
N ASN A 79 -9.49 5.22 -12.93
CA ASN A 79 -10.46 6.12 -12.30
C ASN A 79 -9.84 7.36 -11.63
N TYR A 80 -8.58 7.26 -11.19
CA TYR A 80 -7.85 8.28 -10.43
C TYR A 80 -6.41 8.41 -10.96
N PRO A 81 -6.21 8.99 -12.16
CA PRO A 81 -4.91 9.02 -12.83
C PRO A 81 -3.81 9.79 -12.05
N ASN A 82 -4.21 10.69 -11.16
CA ASN A 82 -3.29 11.48 -10.33
C ASN A 82 -2.86 10.74 -9.04
N VAL A 83 -3.44 9.58 -8.75
CA VAL A 83 -3.15 8.82 -7.54
C VAL A 83 -1.99 7.87 -7.79
N ARG A 84 -0.88 8.09 -7.08
CA ARG A 84 0.31 7.24 -7.16
C ARG A 84 0.20 6.13 -6.13
N VAL A 85 0.15 4.87 -6.57
CA VAL A 85 0.17 3.70 -5.69
C VAL A 85 1.33 2.77 -6.04
N LYS A 86 2.01 2.24 -5.03
CA LYS A 86 3.08 1.24 -5.20
C LYS A 86 2.73 -0.04 -4.46
N LEU A 87 2.83 -1.16 -5.17
CA LEU A 87 2.80 -2.49 -4.56
C LEU A 87 4.22 -2.80 -4.05
N LEU A 88 4.37 -3.02 -2.74
CA LEU A 88 5.65 -3.39 -2.14
C LEU A 88 5.59 -4.80 -1.59
N ASN A 89 6.49 -5.66 -2.05
CA ASN A 89 6.69 -6.97 -1.45
C ASN A 89 7.79 -6.94 -0.38
N ARG A 90 7.96 -8.04 0.37
CA ARG A 90 9.02 -8.15 1.39
C ARG A 90 10.42 -7.80 0.87
N ARG A 91 10.80 -8.27 -0.32
CA ARG A 91 12.10 -7.95 -0.93
C ARG A 91 12.21 -6.47 -1.30
N ASP A 92 11.12 -5.83 -1.70
CA ASP A 92 11.13 -4.38 -1.98
C ASP A 92 11.34 -3.61 -0.67
N MET A 93 10.70 -4.04 0.42
CA MET A 93 10.93 -3.49 1.76
C MET A 93 12.38 -3.70 2.22
N GLU A 94 12.95 -4.88 1.99
CA GLU A 94 14.36 -5.17 2.30
C GLU A 94 15.34 -4.40 1.41
N TRP A 95 14.96 -4.12 0.16
CA TRP A 95 15.80 -3.37 -0.77
C TRP A 95 15.77 -1.87 -0.50
N ILE A 96 14.58 -1.29 -0.29
CA ILE A 96 14.43 0.05 0.28
C ILE A 96 15.26 0.08 1.54
N GLY A 97 15.05 -0.96 2.35
CA GLY A 97 15.86 -1.43 3.45
C GLY A 97 17.34 -1.08 3.33
N ARG A 98 18.04 -1.90 2.56
CA ARG A 98 19.48 -1.79 2.38
C ARG A 98 19.90 -0.50 1.69
N LYS A 99 19.10 0.02 0.75
CA LYS A 99 19.45 1.22 -0.04
C LYS A 99 19.46 2.49 0.78
N TYR A 100 18.62 2.58 1.80
CA TYR A 100 18.58 3.73 2.72
C TYR A 100 19.22 3.42 4.08
N GLY A 101 19.88 2.27 4.26
CA GLY A 101 20.64 1.91 5.45
C GLY A 101 19.84 1.24 6.59
N LEU A 102 18.70 0.63 6.28
CA LEU A 102 17.77 -0.01 7.20
C LEU A 102 18.30 -1.35 7.71
N PRO A 103 18.24 -1.62 9.03
CA PRO A 103 18.40 -2.96 9.54
C PRO A 103 17.21 -3.80 9.05
N VAL A 104 17.51 -4.77 8.19
CA VAL A 104 16.53 -5.79 7.83
C VAL A 104 16.29 -6.64 9.06
N ALA A 105 15.10 -6.56 9.65
CA ALA A 105 14.69 -7.48 10.70
C ALA A 105 14.79 -8.91 10.14
N ALA A 106 15.67 -9.70 10.75
CA ALA A 106 15.88 -11.11 10.44
C ALA A 106 14.66 -11.97 10.81
#